data_AF-A0A848GN61-F1
#
_entry.id   AF-A0A848GN61-F1
#
_cell.length_a   1.000
_cell.length_b   1.000
_cell.length_c   1.000
_cell.angle_alpha   90.00
_cell.angle_beta   90.00
_cell.angle_gamma   90.00
#
_symmetry.space_group_name_H-M   'P 1'
#
loop_
_entity.id
_entity.type
_entity.pdbx_description
1 polymer ?
#
loop_
_entity_poly.entity_id
_entity_poly.type
_entity_poly.pdbx_seq_one_letter_code
_entity_poly.pdbx_strand_id
1 'polypeptide(L)'
;MKYLIILVALLSVAHIATATTPTTPEEDKGKALLVLQTKCNICHVRNNPFRIFKEKNMERNAKDIYKQVFVKGRMPLGNEVKLTEEERETLKKWLEANIH
;
A
#
# COMPACT_ATOMS: atom_id res chain seq x y z
N MET A 1 30.71 46.41 23.17
CA MET A 1 30.86 46.95 21.78
C MET A 1 31.68 45.98 20.94
N LYS A 2 31.08 44.90 20.42
CA LYS A 2 31.67 44.09 19.34
C LYS A 2 30.57 43.19 18.75
N TYR A 3 30.00 43.61 17.63
CA TYR A 3 29.14 42.78 16.80
C TYR A 3 29.97 41.70 16.11
N LEU A 4 29.46 40.47 16.03
CA LEU A 4 29.76 39.49 14.97
C LEU A 4 28.71 38.36 15.07
N ILE A 5 27.51 38.54 14.52
CA ILE A 5 27.09 38.04 13.19
C ILE A 5 27.76 36.71 12.83
N ILE A 6 27.05 35.60 13.05
CA ILE A 6 27.16 34.42 12.18
C ILE A 6 25.75 34.05 11.74
N LEU A 7 25.42 34.55 10.54
CA LEU A 7 24.37 34.05 9.66
C LEU A 7 24.62 32.55 9.42
N VAL A 8 23.81 31.68 10.03
CA VAL A 8 23.71 30.30 9.54
C VAL A 8 22.59 30.29 8.50
N ALA A 9 23.04 30.14 7.26
CA ALA A 9 22.23 30.14 6.04
C ALA A 9 21.00 29.23 6.19
N LEU A 10 19.82 29.78 5.87
CA LEU A 10 18.64 29.00 5.54
C LEU A 10 18.95 28.11 4.33
N LEU A 11 19.31 26.86 4.58
CA LEU A 11 19.24 25.81 3.58
C LEU A 11 17.76 25.46 3.40
N SER A 12 17.12 26.14 2.46
CA SER A 12 15.80 25.79 1.96
C SER A 12 15.89 24.40 1.30
N VAL A 13 15.51 23.36 2.04
CA VAL A 13 15.27 22.04 1.48
C VAL A 13 14.04 22.16 0.56
N ALA A 14 14.29 22.29 -0.74
CA ALA A 14 13.27 22.18 -1.76
C ALA A 14 12.68 20.77 -1.67
N HIS A 15 11.44 20.67 -1.20
CA HIS A 15 10.70 19.42 -1.25
C HIS A 15 10.39 19.15 -2.72
N ILE A 16 11.16 18.25 -3.34
CA ILE A 16 10.85 17.74 -4.66
C ILE A 16 9.57 16.92 -4.48
N ALA A 17 8.43 17.52 -4.81
CA ALA A 17 7.18 16.80 -4.99
C ALA A 17 7.44 15.79 -6.12
N THR A 18 7.62 14.52 -5.78
CA THR A 18 7.73 13.44 -6.74
C THR A 18 6.40 13.36 -7.48
N ALA A 19 6.38 13.88 -8.71
CA ALA A 19 5.24 13.74 -9.60
C ALA A 19 4.95 12.24 -9.77
N THR A 20 3.73 11.83 -9.44
CA THR A 20 3.24 10.46 -9.64
C THR A 20 3.21 10.21 -11.15
N THR A 21 4.27 9.63 -11.70
CA THR A 21 4.25 9.12 -13.08
C THR A 21 3.12 8.12 -13.20
N PRO A 22 2.33 8.15 -14.29
CA PRO A 22 1.26 7.18 -14.50
C PRO A 22 1.86 5.77 -14.57
N THR A 23 1.67 5.02 -13.49
CA THR A 23 2.02 3.60 -13.37
C THR A 23 1.25 2.81 -14.42
N THR A 24 1.90 1.86 -15.09
CA THR A 24 1.21 0.96 -16.03
C THR A 24 0.27 0.00 -15.28
N PRO A 25 -0.80 -0.53 -15.91
CA PRO A 25 -1.70 -1.49 -15.26
C PRO A 25 -0.98 -2.73 -14.70
N GLU A 26 0.05 -3.20 -15.40
CA GLU A 26 0.85 -4.36 -14.97
C GLU A 26 1.69 -4.05 -13.72
N GLU A 27 2.29 -2.86 -13.66
CA GLU A 27 3.03 -2.43 -12.49
C GLU A 27 2.12 -2.20 -11.27
N ASP A 28 0.92 -1.62 -11.48
CA ASP A 28 -0.10 -1.49 -10.42
C ASP A 28 -0.52 -2.88 -9.88
N LYS A 29 -0.68 -3.86 -10.77
CA LYS A 29 -0.97 -5.26 -10.38
C LYS A 29 0.17 -5.88 -9.59
N GLY A 30 1.41 -5.73 -10.02
CA GLY A 30 2.59 -6.23 -9.31
C GLY A 30 2.71 -5.64 -7.90
N LYS A 31 2.52 -4.33 -7.74
CA LYS A 31 2.55 -3.66 -6.44
C LYS A 31 1.42 -4.15 -5.51
N ALA A 32 0.19 -4.27 -6.02
CA ALA A 32 -0.91 -4.81 -5.25
C ALA A 32 -0.68 -6.27 -4.83
N LEU A 33 -0.10 -7.09 -5.72
CA LEU A 33 0.24 -8.48 -5.41
C LEU A 33 1.25 -8.56 -4.27
N LEU A 34 2.27 -7.70 -4.28
CA LEU A 34 3.27 -7.63 -3.22
C LEU A 34 2.62 -7.30 -1.86
N VAL A 35 1.68 -6.35 -1.82
CA VAL A 35 0.93 -6.03 -0.59
C VAL A 35 0.15 -7.27 -0.11
N LEU A 36 -0.58 -7.94 -0.99
CA LEU A 36 -1.33 -9.15 -0.62
C LEU A 36 -0.41 -10.27 -0.08
N GLN A 37 0.76 -10.45 -0.69
CA GLN A 37 1.72 -11.48 -0.28
C GLN A 37 2.39 -11.17 1.06
N THR A 38 2.74 -9.91 1.30
CA THR A 38 3.49 -9.51 2.51
C THR A 38 2.59 -9.20 3.69
N LYS A 39 1.35 -8.73 3.46
CA LYS A 39 0.44 -8.25 4.50
C LYS A 39 -0.78 -9.14 4.74
N CYS A 40 -1.21 -9.92 3.74
CA CYS A 40 -2.36 -10.81 3.90
C CYS A 40 -1.94 -12.29 4.02
N ASN A 41 -1.03 -12.74 3.15
CA ASN A 41 -0.66 -14.16 3.12
C ASN A 41 0.09 -14.62 4.36
N ILE A 42 0.79 -13.73 5.07
CA ILE A 42 1.46 -14.06 6.34
C ILE A 42 0.52 -14.75 7.33
N CYS A 43 -0.73 -14.30 7.42
CA CYS A 43 -1.75 -14.95 8.25
C CYS A 43 -2.51 -16.03 7.48
N HIS A 44 -2.82 -15.84 6.20
CA HIS A 44 -3.61 -16.82 5.43
C HIS A 44 -2.90 -18.16 5.26
N VAL A 45 -1.57 -18.18 5.15
CA VAL A 45 -0.81 -19.44 5.08
C VAL A 45 -1.09 -20.34 6.29
N ARG A 46 -1.21 -19.76 7.49
CA ARG A 46 -1.45 -20.51 8.74
C ARG A 46 -2.93 -20.67 9.06
N ASN A 47 -3.73 -19.62 8.88
CA ASN A 47 -5.07 -19.52 9.46
C ASN A 47 -6.21 -19.65 8.43
N ASN A 48 -5.93 -19.48 7.14
CA ASN A 48 -6.94 -19.59 6.07
C ASN A 48 -6.29 -19.95 4.71
N PRO A 49 -5.74 -21.16 4.56
CA PRO A 49 -4.93 -21.52 3.39
C PRO A 49 -5.71 -21.49 2.07
N PHE A 50 -7.04 -21.59 2.11
CA PHE A 50 -7.91 -21.46 0.95
C PHE A 50 -7.98 -20.03 0.38
N ARG A 51 -7.53 -19.02 1.14
CA ARG A 51 -7.50 -17.61 0.75
C ARG A 51 -6.09 -17.05 0.54
N ILE A 52 -5.11 -17.90 0.24
CA ILE A 52 -3.78 -17.42 -0.16
C ILE A 52 -3.86 -16.75 -1.53
N PHE A 53 -3.47 -15.49 -1.59
CA PHE A 53 -3.48 -14.68 -2.81
C PHE A 53 -2.21 -14.88 -3.62
N LYS A 54 -2.38 -15.04 -4.94
CA LYS A 54 -1.37 -15.24 -5.96
C LYS A 54 -1.79 -14.45 -7.19
N GLU A 55 -0.85 -14.17 -8.07
CA GLU A 55 -1.13 -13.44 -9.32
C GLU A 55 -2.33 -14.02 -10.08
N LYS A 56 -2.37 -15.35 -10.26
CA LYS A 56 -3.46 -16.06 -10.96
C LYS A 56 -4.84 -16.00 -10.29
N ASN A 57 -4.95 -15.49 -9.06
CA ASN A 57 -6.21 -15.48 -8.32
C ASN A 57 -6.57 -14.14 -7.68
N MET A 58 -5.71 -13.13 -7.72
CA MET A 58 -5.99 -11.86 -7.05
C MET A 58 -7.20 -11.15 -7.66
N GLU A 59 -7.34 -11.16 -9.00
CA GLU A 59 -8.45 -10.51 -9.71
C GLU A 59 -9.80 -11.14 -9.36
N ARG A 60 -9.92 -12.47 -9.45
CA ARG A 60 -11.17 -13.17 -9.07
C ARG A 60 -11.57 -12.98 -7.60
N ASN A 61 -10.63 -12.56 -6.75
CA ASN A 61 -10.89 -12.28 -5.33
C ASN A 61 -11.02 -10.79 -5.04
N ALA A 62 -10.87 -9.89 -6.01
CA ALA A 62 -10.79 -8.44 -5.80
C ALA A 62 -11.99 -7.90 -5.01
N LYS A 63 -13.21 -8.29 -5.41
CA LYS A 63 -14.45 -7.89 -4.71
C LYS A 63 -14.47 -8.30 -3.24
N ASP A 64 -14.02 -9.52 -2.94
CA ASP A 64 -13.96 -10.02 -1.58
C ASP A 64 -12.87 -9.32 -0.76
N ILE A 65 -11.68 -9.12 -1.35
CA ILE A 65 -10.58 -8.39 -0.72
C ILE A 65 -11.04 -6.98 -0.37
N TYR A 66 -11.61 -6.26 -1.34
CA TYR A 66 -12.11 -4.89 -1.14
C TYR A 66 -13.11 -4.82 0.02
N LYS A 67 -14.06 -5.76 0.04
CA LYS A 67 -15.07 -5.85 1.10
C LYS A 67 -14.46 -6.11 2.48
N GLN A 68 -13.47 -7.00 2.61
CA GLN A 68 -12.88 -7.28 3.92
C GLN A 68 -11.98 -6.15 4.42
N VAL A 69 -11.18 -5.54 3.55
CA VAL A 69 -10.18 -4.53 3.92
C VAL A 69 -10.80 -3.14 4.06
N PHE A 70 -11.56 -2.69 3.05
CA PHE A 70 -11.98 -1.28 2.97
C PHE A 70 -13.41 -1.03 3.41
N VAL A 71 -14.32 -2.00 3.23
CA VAL A 71 -15.71 -1.86 3.67
C VAL A 71 -15.88 -2.30 5.12
N LYS A 72 -15.40 -3.50 5.46
CA LYS A 72 -15.58 -4.07 6.80
C LYS A 72 -14.45 -3.75 7.77
N GLY A 73 -13.26 -3.38 7.26
CA GLY A 73 -12.09 -3.11 8.11
C GLY A 73 -11.66 -4.29 8.97
N ARG A 74 -11.94 -5.53 8.55
CA ARG A 74 -11.65 -6.75 9.33
C ARG A 74 -10.29 -7.36 9.00
N MET A 75 -9.61 -6.83 7.97
CA MET A 75 -8.35 -7.33 7.46
C MET A 75 -7.38 -6.17 7.17
N PRO A 76 -6.07 -6.33 7.47
CA PRO A 76 -5.47 -7.47 8.17
C PRO A 76 -5.99 -7.63 9.62
N LEU A 77 -6.03 -8.86 10.12
CA LEU A 77 -6.57 -9.16 11.45
C LEU A 77 -5.52 -8.90 12.53
N GLY A 78 -5.90 -8.21 13.61
CA GLY A 78 -5.04 -7.94 14.75
C GLY A 78 -4.21 -6.67 14.59
N ASN A 79 -3.21 -6.49 15.47
CA ASN A 79 -2.42 -5.26 15.56
C ASN A 79 -0.99 -5.39 15.05
N GLU A 80 -0.52 -6.61 14.78
CA GLU A 80 0.87 -6.88 14.40
C GLU A 80 1.14 -6.56 12.93
N VAL A 81 0.18 -6.88 12.05
CA VAL A 81 0.31 -6.64 10.61
C VAL A 81 -0.63 -5.51 10.23
N LYS A 82 -0.07 -4.41 9.72
CA LYS A 82 -0.82 -3.24 9.27
C LYS A 82 -0.35 -2.84 7.86
N LEU A 83 -1.29 -2.29 7.11
CA LEU A 83 -0.96 -1.58 5.88
C LEU A 83 -0.41 -0.20 6.24
N THR A 84 0.69 0.20 5.62
CA THR A 84 1.05 1.61 5.55
C THR A 84 0.02 2.36 4.69
N GLU A 85 0.02 3.69 4.75
CA GLU A 85 -0.89 4.48 3.90
C GLU A 85 -0.62 4.25 2.41
N GLU A 86 0.66 4.15 2.02
CA GLU A 86 1.04 3.82 0.64
C GLU A 86 0.57 2.44 0.21
N GLU A 87 0.74 1.40 1.06
CA GLU A 87 0.25 0.05 0.77
C GLU A 87 -1.27 0.01 0.68
N ARG A 88 -1.95 0.77 1.54
CA ARG A 88 -3.40 0.90 1.57
C ARG A 88 -3.93 1.50 0.28
N GLU A 89 -3.39 2.62 -0.16
CA GLU A 89 -3.82 3.30 -1.38
C GLU A 89 -3.43 2.51 -2.64
N THR A 90 -2.24 1.91 -2.66
CA THR A 90 -1.80 0.99 -3.73
C THR A 90 -2.80 -0.15 -3.91
N LEU A 91 -3.15 -0.83 -2.81
CA LEU A 91 -4.09 -1.94 -2.85
C LEU A 91 -5.50 -1.47 -3.23
N LYS A 92 -5.96 -0.35 -2.67
CA LYS A 92 -7.30 0.21 -2.94
C LYS A 92 -7.47 0.56 -4.41
N LYS A 93 -6.54 1.33 -4.99
CA LYS A 93 -6.56 1.74 -6.39
C LYS A 93 -6.65 0.53 -7.32
N TRP A 94 -5.81 -0.47 -7.08
CA TRP A 94 -5.81 -1.67 -7.91
C TRP A 94 -7.12 -2.44 -7.78
N LEU A 95 -7.68 -2.57 -6.57
CA LEU A 95 -8.95 -3.26 -6.36
C LEU A 95 -10.11 -2.53 -7.05
N GLU A 96 -10.21 -1.21 -6.92
CA GLU A 96 -11.27 -0.40 -7.54
C GLU A 96 -11.30 -0.56 -9.07
N ALA A 97 -10.15 -0.74 -9.71
CA ALA A 97 -10.06 -1.05 -11.14
C ALA A 97 -10.51 -2.47 -11.50
N ASN A 98 -10.60 -3.39 -10.54
CA ASN A 98 -10.84 -4.82 -10.73
C ASN A 98 -12.08 -5.38 -10.00
N ILE A 99 -12.92 -4.52 -9.40
CA ILE A 99 -14.19 -4.91 -8.76
C ILE A 99 -15.36 -4.86 -9.75
N HIS A 100 -15.30 -5.66 -10.81
CA HIS A 100 -16.43 -5.85 -11.74
C HIS A 100 -17.10 -7.21 -11.57
#